data_AF-A0A7Y2T7Z4-F1
#
_entry.id   AF-A0A7Y2T7Z4-F1
#
_cell.length_a   1.000
_cell.length_b   1.000
_cell.length_c   1.000
_cell.angle_alpha   90.00
_cell.angle_beta   90.00
_cell.angle_gamma   90.00
#
_symmetry.space_group_name_H-M   'P 1'
#
loop_
_entity.id
_entity.type
_entity.pdbx_description
1 polymer ?
#
loop_
_entity_poly.entity_id
_entity_poly.type
_entity_poly.pdbx_seq_one_letter_code
_entity_poly.pdbx_strand_id
1 'polypeptide(L)'
;MKLTSWLLAAGVFALSPLDARTWTSADGVSTFSGDFVRYHADTGQVTVTKGFRDVTFRINKLSESDQAWVKEQAEAKNSKLTTDSTDLLDAQMIGSKLKEGVLSKLDDGEFVDYVMTSAPDYYVVYYSGSW
;
A
#
# COMPACT_ATOMS: atom_id res chain seq x y z
N MET A 1 20.50 -46.13 -3.02
CA MET A 1 20.61 -44.94 -3.89
C MET A 1 19.33 -44.14 -3.75
N LYS A 2 19.48 -42.81 -3.63
CA LYS A 2 18.42 -41.81 -3.37
C LYS A 2 17.41 -41.74 -4.53
N LEU A 3 16.19 -41.26 -4.25
CA LEU A 3 15.36 -40.33 -5.06
C LEU A 3 13.98 -40.20 -4.36
N THR A 4 13.84 -39.32 -3.36
CA THR A 4 13.31 -37.94 -3.41
C THR A 4 11.82 -37.80 -3.76
N SER A 5 11.04 -37.69 -2.67
CA SER A 5 9.86 -36.86 -2.42
C SER A 5 9.42 -35.84 -3.48
N TRP A 6 8.13 -35.86 -3.83
CA TRP A 6 7.32 -34.69 -4.19
C TRP A 6 5.89 -34.91 -3.62
N LEU A 7 5.58 -34.36 -2.45
CA LEU A 7 4.20 -34.19 -1.99
C LEU A 7 3.72 -32.82 -2.48
N LEU A 8 2.72 -32.82 -3.37
CA LEU A 8 1.94 -31.64 -3.70
C LEU A 8 1.30 -31.10 -2.43
N ALA A 9 1.77 -29.96 -1.93
CA ALA A 9 1.01 -29.15 -1.00
C ALA A 9 0.11 -28.23 -1.83
N ALA A 10 -1.17 -28.59 -1.93
CA ALA A 10 -2.22 -27.73 -2.46
C ALA A 10 -2.37 -26.51 -1.53
N GLY A 11 -1.91 -25.35 -1.98
CA GLY A 11 -2.05 -24.09 -1.25
C GLY A 11 -3.50 -23.61 -1.29
N VAL A 12 -4.23 -23.86 -0.21
CA VAL A 12 -5.48 -23.17 0.10
C VAL A 12 -5.14 -21.72 0.44
N PHE A 13 -5.38 -20.80 -0.49
CA PHE A 13 -5.32 -19.37 -0.25
C PHE A 13 -6.55 -18.97 0.58
N ALA A 14 -6.43 -19.08 1.90
CA ALA A 14 -7.34 -18.44 2.81
C ALA A 14 -7.06 -16.93 2.77
N LEU A 15 -8.01 -16.13 2.28
CA LEU A 15 -8.07 -14.71 2.59
C LEU A 15 -8.38 -14.59 4.10
N SER A 16 -7.33 -14.65 4.91
CA SER A 16 -7.47 -14.37 6.34
C SER A 16 -7.66 -12.86 6.53
N PRO A 17 -8.55 -12.43 7.45
CA PRO A 17 -8.52 -11.06 7.95
C PRO A 17 -7.12 -10.74 8.48
N LEU A 18 -6.78 -9.45 8.51
CA LEU A 18 -5.50 -8.90 9.00
C LEU A 18 -5.28 -9.29 10.47
N ASP A 19 -4.92 -10.55 10.71
CA ASP A 19 -4.39 -11.04 11.96
C ASP A 19 -2.93 -10.63 12.04
N ALA A 20 -2.50 -10.22 13.23
CA ALA A 20 -1.16 -9.74 13.50
C ALA A 20 -0.11 -10.75 13.00
N ARG A 21 0.52 -10.44 11.86
CA ARG A 21 1.53 -11.29 11.22
C ARG A 21 2.79 -11.33 12.08
N THR A 22 3.46 -12.48 12.09
CA THR A 22 4.82 -12.57 12.63
C THR A 22 5.82 -12.14 11.56
N TRP A 23 6.53 -11.06 11.84
CA TRP A 23 7.60 -10.49 11.03
C TRP A 23 8.95 -11.06 11.47
N THR A 24 9.81 -11.34 10.50
CA THR A 24 11.14 -11.89 10.71
C THR A 24 12.19 -10.88 10.23
N SER A 25 13.24 -10.69 11.03
CA SER A 25 14.36 -9.84 10.64
C SER A 25 15.16 -10.44 9.49
N ALA A 26 15.91 -9.61 8.77
CA ALA A 26 16.70 -10.03 7.61
C ALA A 26 17.75 -11.11 7.94
N ASP A 27 18.28 -11.08 9.16
CA ASP A 27 19.21 -12.08 9.71
C ASP A 27 18.50 -13.32 10.30
N GLY A 28 17.17 -13.33 10.36
CA GLY A 28 16.38 -14.44 10.88
C GLY A 28 16.41 -14.64 12.40
N VAL A 29 17.18 -13.80 13.12
CA VAL A 29 17.40 -13.97 14.56
C VAL A 29 16.24 -13.45 15.39
N SER A 30 15.56 -12.41 14.91
CA SER A 30 14.51 -11.72 15.65
C SER A 30 13.17 -11.85 14.94
N THR A 31 12.13 -12.17 15.72
CA THR A 31 10.75 -12.19 15.26
C THR A 31 9.87 -11.31 16.12
N PHE A 32 8.88 -10.66 15.52
CA PHE A 32 7.86 -9.92 16.28
C PHE A 32 6.50 -9.99 15.60
N SER A 33 5.42 -9.94 16.37
CA SER A 33 4.06 -9.87 15.82
C SER A 33 3.61 -8.42 15.67
N GLY A 34 2.90 -8.11 14.58
CA GLY A 34 2.28 -6.82 14.36
C GLY A 34 1.44 -6.77 13.08
N ASP A 35 0.54 -5.79 13.02
CA ASP A 35 -0.37 -5.61 11.89
C ASP A 35 0.28 -4.76 10.80
N PHE A 36 0.10 -5.12 9.53
CA PHE A 36 0.58 -4.31 8.41
C PHE A 36 -0.32 -3.09 8.21
N VAL A 37 0.26 -1.90 8.25
CA VAL A 37 -0.49 -0.65 8.02
C VAL A 37 -0.31 -0.18 6.57
N ARG A 38 0.94 0.09 6.18
CA ARG A 38 1.30 0.62 4.86
C ARG A 38 2.76 0.40 4.48
N TYR A 39 3.02 0.52 3.18
CA TYR A 39 4.34 0.55 2.58
C TYR A 39 4.53 1.86 1.79
N HIS A 40 5.62 2.56 2.06
CA HIS A 40 6.07 3.76 1.35
C HIS A 40 7.12 3.36 0.32
N ALA A 41 6.69 3.15 -0.93
CA ALA A 41 7.57 2.67 -2.00
C ALA A 41 8.70 3.66 -2.35
N ASP A 42 8.42 4.95 -2.21
CA ASP A 42 9.34 6.08 -2.40
C ASP A 42 10.56 6.02 -1.47
N THR A 43 10.34 5.69 -0.19
CA THR A 43 11.39 5.65 0.83
C THR A 43 11.80 4.24 1.25
N GLY A 44 11.13 3.21 0.71
CA GLY A 44 11.31 1.81 1.08
C GLY A 44 10.95 1.52 2.55
N GLN A 45 10.02 2.28 3.13
CA GLN A 45 9.64 2.18 4.54
C GLN A 45 8.35 1.39 4.72
N VAL A 46 8.32 0.52 5.72
CA VAL A 46 7.16 -0.27 6.13
C VAL A 46 6.70 0.25 7.48
N THR A 47 5.40 0.50 7.62
CA THR A 47 4.77 0.80 8.91
C THR A 47 3.95 -0.40 9.35
N VAL A 48 4.19 -0.85 10.59
CA VAL A 48 3.45 -1.92 11.24
C VAL A 48 2.99 -1.46 12.62
N THR A 49 1.82 -1.93 13.06
CA THR A 49 1.35 -1.70 14.43
C THR A 49 1.81 -2.85 15.32
N LYS A 50 2.64 -2.53 16.31
CA LYS A 50 3.12 -3.49 17.33
C LYS A 50 2.41 -3.20 18.65
N GLY A 51 1.35 -3.97 18.94
CA GLY A 51 0.47 -3.71 20.07
C GLY A 51 -0.36 -2.44 19.83
N PHE A 52 -0.05 -1.35 20.55
CA PHE A 52 -0.75 -0.06 20.41
C PHE A 52 0.11 1.05 19.78
N ARG A 53 1.27 0.70 19.21
CA ARG A 53 2.21 1.67 18.65
C ARG A 53 2.57 1.32 17.22
N ASP A 54 2.56 2.34 16.38
CA ASP A 54 3.08 2.24 15.02
C ASP A 54 4.60 2.33 15.03
N VAL A 55 5.22 1.41 14.31
CA VAL A 55 6.66 1.34 14.14
C VAL A 55 6.97 1.35 12.66
N THR A 56 7.82 2.29 12.25
CA THR A 56 8.26 2.43 10.87
C THR A 56 9.73 2.07 10.74
N PHE A 57 10.07 1.25 9.74
CA PHE A 57 11.45 0.84 9.46
C PHE A 57 11.64 0.51 7.98
N ARG A 58 12.89 0.39 7.53
CA ARG A 58 13.20 0.02 6.14
C ARG A 58 12.86 -1.45 5.88
N ILE A 59 12.26 -1.70 4.72
CA ILE A 59 11.85 -3.04 4.26
C ILE A 59 13.02 -4.04 4.23
N ASN A 60 14.24 -3.57 3.97
CA ASN A 60 15.44 -4.41 3.95
C ASN A 60 15.83 -4.99 5.31
N LYS A 61 15.20 -4.55 6.40
CA LYS A 61 15.36 -5.15 7.73
C LYS A 61 14.52 -6.40 7.93
N LEU A 62 13.63 -6.72 6.99
CA LEU A 62 12.79 -7.91 7.00
C LEU A 62 13.42 -9.05 6.20
N SER A 63 13.02 -10.27 6.51
CA SER A 63 13.31 -11.47 5.72
C SER A 63 12.82 -11.31 4.28
N GLU A 64 13.46 -11.98 3.31
CA GLU A 64 13.05 -11.92 1.90
C GLU A 64 11.57 -12.29 1.70
N SER A 65 11.07 -13.28 2.45
CA SER A 65 9.66 -13.68 2.43
C SER A 65 8.71 -12.57 2.90
N ASP A 66 9.09 -11.83 3.96
CA ASP A 66 8.28 -10.72 4.44
C ASP A 66 8.37 -9.50 3.52
N GLN A 67 9.53 -9.28 2.88
CA GLN A 67 9.67 -8.25 1.85
C GLN A 67 8.78 -8.52 0.64
N ALA A 68 8.74 -9.76 0.16
CA ALA A 68 7.88 -10.16 -0.96
C ALA A 68 6.40 -9.94 -0.62
N TRP A 69 5.98 -10.38 0.56
CA TRP A 69 4.60 -10.22 1.01
C TRP A 69 4.17 -8.75 1.13
N VAL A 70 5.04 -7.86 1.65
CA VAL A 70 4.72 -6.43 1.73
C VAL A 70 4.46 -5.83 0.35
N LYS A 71 5.25 -6.23 -0.66
CA LYS A 71 5.07 -5.76 -2.04
C LYS A 71 3.76 -6.27 -2.63
N GLU A 72 3.46 -7.55 -2.47
CA GLU A 72 2.18 -8.15 -2.90
C GLU A 72 0.98 -7.44 -2.26
N GLN A 73 1.04 -7.13 -0.96
CA GLN A 73 -0.03 -6.40 -0.27
C GLN A 73 -0.17 -4.95 -0.74
N ALA A 74 0.93 -4.29 -1.07
CA ALA A 74 0.89 -2.95 -1.65
C ALA A 74 0.23 -2.97 -3.04
N GLU A 75 0.56 -3.97 -3.87
CA GLU A 75 -0.06 -4.18 -5.18
C GLU A 75 -1.54 -4.57 -5.08
N ALA A 76 -1.91 -5.43 -4.13
CA ALA A 76 -3.29 -5.81 -3.85
C ALA A 76 -4.13 -4.63 -3.34
N LYS A 77 -3.58 -3.76 -2.48
CA LYS A 77 -4.24 -2.51 -2.08
C LYS A 77 -4.42 -1.56 -3.27
N ASN A 78 -3.40 -1.38 -4.09
CA ASN A 78 -3.49 -0.50 -5.26
C ASN A 78 -4.54 -0.99 -6.27
N SER A 79 -4.58 -2.29 -6.56
CA SER A 79 -5.53 -2.88 -7.51
C SER A 79 -6.98 -2.90 -7.01
N LYS A 80 -7.18 -3.05 -5.70
CA LYS A 80 -8.52 -2.88 -5.08
C LYS A 80 -8.95 -1.42 -5.05
N LEU A 81 -8.01 -0.51 -4.76
CA LEU A 81 -8.24 0.93 -4.77
C LEU A 81 -8.63 1.44 -6.16
N THR A 82 -8.04 0.92 -7.25
CA THR A 82 -8.34 1.40 -8.61
C THR A 82 -9.75 1.10 -9.10
N THR A 83 -10.40 0.04 -8.61
CA THR A 83 -11.75 -0.33 -9.07
C THR A 83 -12.84 0.34 -8.23
N ASP A 84 -12.68 0.32 -6.90
CA ASP A 84 -13.66 0.95 -6.00
C ASP A 84 -13.56 2.48 -6.06
N SER A 85 -12.37 3.05 -6.27
CA SER A 85 -12.19 4.50 -6.24
C SER A 85 -12.67 5.22 -7.48
N THR A 86 -12.67 4.60 -8.66
CA THR A 86 -13.20 5.22 -9.88
C THR A 86 -14.72 5.37 -9.80
N ASP A 87 -15.40 4.33 -9.34
CA ASP A 87 -16.86 4.34 -9.16
C ASP A 87 -17.26 5.35 -8.08
N LEU A 88 -16.49 5.45 -7.00
CA LEU A 88 -16.72 6.44 -5.94
C LEU A 88 -16.36 7.88 -6.36
N LEU A 89 -15.35 8.09 -7.21
CA LEU A 89 -15.03 9.40 -7.79
C LEU A 89 -16.12 9.87 -8.75
N ASP A 90 -16.58 8.98 -9.64
CA ASP A 90 -17.60 9.31 -10.64
C ASP A 90 -18.98 9.56 -10.00
N ALA A 91 -19.25 8.98 -8.83
CA ALA A 91 -20.44 9.29 -8.04
C ALA A 91 -20.43 10.71 -7.44
N GLN A 92 -19.26 11.36 -7.35
CA GLN A 92 -19.13 12.70 -6.76
C GLN A 92 -19.24 13.81 -7.83
N MET A 93 -19.93 14.90 -7.48
CA MET A 93 -20.15 16.04 -8.38
C MET A 93 -18.83 16.68 -8.86
N ILE A 94 -17.85 16.83 -7.95
CA ILE A 94 -16.52 17.34 -8.30
C ILE A 94 -15.65 16.21 -8.84
N GLY A 95 -15.62 15.04 -8.18
CA GLY A 95 -14.79 13.89 -8.54
C GLY A 95 -14.92 13.45 -10.00
N SER A 96 -16.14 13.37 -10.53
CA SER A 96 -16.42 13.01 -11.93
C SER A 96 -15.80 13.97 -12.98
N LYS A 97 -15.37 15.17 -12.55
CA LYS A 97 -14.68 16.16 -13.38
C LYS A 97 -13.16 16.08 -13.28
N LEU A 98 -12.62 15.37 -12.30
CA LEU A 98 -11.18 15.28 -12.02
C LEU A 98 -10.54 14.11 -12.81
N LYS A 99 -10.53 14.25 -14.14
CA LYS A 99 -9.97 13.25 -15.06
C LYS A 99 -8.49 13.51 -15.36
N GLU A 100 -7.86 12.59 -16.10
CA GLU A 100 -6.50 12.76 -16.61
C GLU A 100 -6.34 14.12 -17.33
N GLY A 101 -5.25 14.82 -17.03
CA GLY A 101 -4.96 16.16 -17.55
C GLY A 101 -5.68 17.32 -16.84
N VAL A 102 -6.57 17.06 -15.87
CA VAL A 102 -7.22 18.11 -15.05
C VAL A 102 -6.43 18.37 -13.77
N LEU A 103 -5.82 17.34 -13.21
CA LEU A 103 -5.11 17.41 -11.95
C LEU A 103 -3.61 17.55 -12.19
N SER A 104 -2.99 18.48 -11.47
CA SER A 104 -1.55 18.57 -11.35
C SER A 104 -1.19 18.59 -9.85
N LYS A 105 -0.11 17.90 -9.49
CA LYS A 105 0.48 17.98 -8.15
C LYS A 105 1.75 18.84 -8.21
N LEU A 106 2.04 19.56 -7.13
CA LEU A 106 3.33 20.22 -6.95
C LEU A 106 4.31 19.18 -6.40
N ASP A 107 5.35 18.85 -7.18
CA ASP A 107 6.40 17.91 -6.82
C ASP A 107 7.75 18.57 -7.09
N ASP A 108 8.59 18.67 -6.06
CA ASP A 108 9.89 19.36 -6.09
C ASP A 108 9.87 20.78 -6.71
N GLY A 109 8.78 21.53 -6.49
CA GLY A 109 8.62 22.89 -7.01
C GLY A 109 8.11 22.98 -8.45
N GLU A 110 7.89 21.85 -9.11
CA GLU A 110 7.29 21.78 -10.44
C GLU A 110 5.87 21.21 -10.39
N PHE A 111 5.00 21.69 -11.28
CA PHE A 111 3.67 21.09 -11.45
C PHE A 111 3.78 19.92 -12.41
N VAL A 112 3.43 18.72 -11.94
CA VAL A 112 3.39 17.50 -12.76
C VAL A 112 1.98 16.95 -12.82
N ASP A 113 1.62 16.36 -13.96
CA ASP A 113 0.32 15.71 -14.12
C ASP A 113 0.11 14.63 -13.07
N TYR A 114 -1.13 14.54 -12.59
CA TYR A 114 -1.51 13.60 -11.56
C TYR A 114 -2.82 12.92 -11.93
N VAL A 115 -2.89 11.62 -11.68
CA VAL A 115 -4.13 10.86 -11.76
C VAL A 115 -4.51 10.46 -10.34
N MET A 116 -5.74 10.81 -9.94
CA MET A 116 -6.22 10.53 -8.60
C MET A 116 -6.31 9.01 -8.38
N THR A 117 -5.62 8.51 -7.36
CA THR A 117 -5.61 7.08 -7.04
C THR A 117 -6.72 6.68 -6.08
N SER A 118 -7.38 7.63 -5.40
CA SER A 118 -8.49 7.38 -4.47
C SER A 118 -9.51 8.53 -4.45
N ALA A 119 -10.78 8.22 -4.21
CA ALA A 119 -11.81 9.23 -4.00
C ALA A 119 -11.58 9.98 -2.67
N PRO A 120 -11.43 11.31 -2.67
CA PRO A 120 -11.30 12.06 -1.42
C PRO A 120 -12.65 12.21 -0.72
N ASP A 121 -12.62 12.27 0.61
CA ASP A 121 -13.82 12.53 1.43
C ASP A 121 -14.22 14.02 1.42
N TYR A 122 -13.24 14.91 1.22
CA TYR A 122 -13.43 16.36 1.27
C TYR A 122 -12.67 17.07 0.17
N TYR A 123 -13.23 18.19 -0.31
CA TYR A 123 -12.58 19.11 -1.23
C TYR A 123 -12.41 20.48 -0.56
N VAL A 124 -11.22 21.07 -0.69
CA VAL A 124 -10.97 22.46 -0.32
C VAL A 124 -10.93 23.27 -1.60
N VAL A 125 -11.84 24.24 -1.72
CA VAL A 125 -11.88 25.14 -2.88
C VAL A 125 -11.29 26.47 -2.48
N TYR A 126 -10.17 26.83 -3.09
CA TYR A 126 -9.48 28.09 -2.88
C TYR A 126 -9.64 28.98 -4.11
N TYR A 127 -10.19 30.18 -3.92
CA TYR A 127 -10.27 31.20 -4.96
C TYR A 127 -9.30 32.33 -4.61
N SER A 128 -8.45 32.70 -5.56
CA SER A 128 -7.62 33.89 -5.47
C SER A 128 -8.01 34.87 -6.58
N GLY A 129 -8.02 36.16 -6.25
CA GLY A 129 -8.22 37.24 -7.21
C GLY A 129 -6.94 38.05 -7.32
N SER A 130 -6.50 38.33 -8.55
CA SER A 130 -5.50 39.36 -8.81
C SER A 130 -6.23 40.69 -8.88
N TRP A 131 -5.91 41.59 -7.96
CA TRP A 131 -6.16 43.02 -8.10
C TRP A 131 -5.28 43.67 -9.18
#